data_AF-A0A6B3FF21-F1
#
_entry.id   AF-A0A6B3FF21-F1
#
_cell.length_a   1.000
_cell.length_b   1.000
_cell.length_c   1.000
_cell.angle_alpha   90.00
_cell.angle_beta   90.00
_cell.angle_gamma   90.00
#
_symmetry.space_group_name_H-M   'P 1'
#
loop_
_entity.id
_entity.type
_entity.pdbx_description
1 polymer ?
#
loop_
_entity_poly.entity_id
_entity_poly.type
_entity_poly.pdbx_seq_one_letter_code
_entity_poly.pdbx_strand_id
1 'polypeptide(L)' 'PVCPFPGRWGWGYEGVSLWAVHEPYGGPEGLKRFVDSAHGLGLGVVLDVVHNHFGPSGNYLPLFGPYLTDRHS' A
#
# COMPACT_ATOMS: atom_id res chain seq x y z
N PRO A 1 1.66 5.82 1.93
CA PRO A 1 1.01 4.57 1.44
C PRO A 1 0.94 3.45 2.51
N VAL A 2 -0.10 2.60 2.47
CA VAL A 2 -0.32 1.52 3.45
C VAL A 2 -0.18 0.10 2.87
N CYS A 3 0.12 -0.03 1.58
CA CYS A 3 0.38 -1.33 0.96
C CYS A 3 1.64 -1.96 1.58
N PRO A 4 1.73 -3.30 1.71
CA PRO A 4 2.88 -3.95 2.30
C PRO A 4 4.18 -3.68 1.54
N PHE A 5 5.19 -3.26 2.30
CA PHE A 5 6.58 -3.12 1.90
C PHE A 5 7.48 -4.01 2.78
N PRO A 6 8.75 -4.25 2.42
CA PRO A 6 9.64 -5.11 3.17
C PRO A 6 9.90 -4.62 4.61
N GLY A 7 9.82 -5.55 5.58
CA GLY A 7 10.17 -5.26 6.97
C GLY A 7 9.09 -4.48 7.74
N ARG A 8 9.52 -3.73 8.75
CA ARG A 8 8.66 -2.95 9.66
C ARG A 8 8.79 -1.44 9.44
N TRP A 9 9.91 -1.01 8.86
CA TRP A 9 10.29 0.40 8.76
C TRP A 9 10.42 0.78 7.30
N GLY A 10 9.68 1.81 6.90
CA GLY A 10 9.65 2.29 5.53
C GLY A 10 8.65 3.42 5.40
N TRP A 11 8.79 4.22 4.34
CA TRP A 11 7.85 5.30 4.02
C TRP A 11 6.62 4.80 3.25
N GLY A 12 6.62 3.53 2.81
CA GLY A 12 5.50 2.88 2.14
C GLY A 12 5.56 2.89 0.61
N TYR A 13 6.54 3.55 0.00
CA TYR A 13 6.67 3.63 -1.46
C TYR A 13 7.21 2.35 -2.10
N GLU A 14 7.80 1.44 -1.32
CA GLU A 14 8.28 0.14 -1.79
C GLU A 14 7.17 -0.94 -1.77
N GLY A 15 5.90 -0.52 -1.81
CA GLY A 15 4.75 -1.42 -1.75
C GLY A 15 4.60 -2.30 -3.00
N VAL A 16 4.16 -3.54 -2.83
CA VAL A 16 3.96 -4.50 -3.95
C VAL A 16 2.57 -5.13 -4.03
N SER A 17 1.84 -5.15 -2.91
CA SER A 17 0.49 -5.76 -2.83
C SER A 17 -0.57 -4.68 -2.64
N LEU A 18 -1.10 -4.15 -3.75
CA LEU A 18 -2.00 -2.98 -3.76
C LEU A 18 -3.25 -3.12 -2.88
N TRP A 19 -3.73 -4.34 -2.70
CA TRP A 19 -4.98 -4.63 -1.96
C TRP A 19 -4.76 -5.14 -0.54
N ALA A 20 -3.51 -5.34 -0.13
CA ALA A 20 -3.18 -5.72 1.23
C ALA A 20 -2.87 -4.47 2.06
N VAL A 21 -3.00 -4.60 3.38
CA VAL A 21 -2.59 -3.56 4.33
C VAL A 21 -1.33 -4.04 5.05
N HIS A 22 -0.37 -3.14 5.24
CA HIS A 22 0.90 -3.44 5.89
C HIS A 22 0.67 -3.93 7.33
N GLU A 23 0.97 -5.22 7.56
CA GLU A 23 0.67 -5.89 8.83
C GLU A 23 1.29 -5.20 10.06
N PRO A 24 2.54 -4.69 10.02
CA PRO A 24 3.11 -3.93 11.12
C PRO A 24 2.34 -2.66 11.54
N TYR A 25 1.47 -2.11 10.68
CA TYR A 25 0.58 -1.00 11.03
C TYR A 25 -0.73 -1.44 11.70
N GLY A 26 -0.93 -2.75 11.87
CA GLY A 26 -2.13 -3.35 12.45
C GLY A 26 -3.07 -4.01 11.42
N GLY A 27 -2.61 -4.15 10.17
CA GLY A 27 -3.34 -4.86 9.12
C GLY A 27 -4.70 -4.23 8.77
N PRO A 28 -5.56 -4.98 8.05
CA PRO A 28 -6.87 -4.47 7.61
C PRO A 28 -7.76 -3.97 8.76
N GLU A 29 -7.80 -4.70 9.87
CA GLU A 29 -8.56 -4.31 11.05
C GLU A 29 -8.01 -3.03 11.71
N GLY A 30 -6.68 -2.84 11.70
CA GLY A 30 -6.04 -1.61 12.19
C GLY A 30 -6.42 -0.40 11.36
N LEU A 31 -6.35 -0.51 10.03
CA LEU A 31 -6.75 0.56 9.13
C LEU A 31 -8.24 0.89 9.27
N LYS A 32 -9.10 -0.13 9.36
CA LYS A 32 -10.53 0.06 9.60
C LYS A 32 -10.80 0.84 10.90
N ARG A 33 -10.21 0.41 12.03
CA ARG A 33 -10.38 1.11 13.31
C ARG A 33 -9.91 2.56 13.27
N PHE A 34 -8.79 2.83 12.60
CA PHE A 34 -8.28 4.19 12.42
C PHE A 34 -9.28 5.08 11.66
N VAL A 35 -9.78 4.59 10.51
CA VAL A 35 -10.75 5.32 9.69
C VAL A 35 -12.08 5.52 10.44
N ASP A 36 -12.62 4.47 11.07
CA ASP A 36 -13.86 4.55 11.85
C ASP A 36 -13.74 5.61 12.96
N SER A 37 -12.59 5.66 13.64
CA SER A 37 -12.35 6.62 14.73
C SER A 37 -12.20 8.05 14.23
N ALA A 38 -11.46 8.25 13.12
CA ALA A 38 -11.31 9.57 12.50
C ALA A 38 -12.66 10.14 12.04
N HIS A 39 -13.48 9.32 11.38
CA HIS A 39 -14.83 9.71 10.97
C HIS A 39 -15.74 10.01 12.17
N GLY A 40 -15.65 9.23 13.25
CA GLY A 40 -16.39 9.51 14.49
C GLY A 40 -16.05 10.88 15.12
N LEU A 41 -14.88 11.44 14.80
CA LEU A 41 -14.43 12.76 15.23
C LEU A 41 -14.69 13.86 14.17
N GLY A 42 -15.35 13.54 13.06
CA GLY A 42 -15.60 14.50 11.97
C GLY A 42 -14.37 14.81 11.11
N LEU A 43 -13.33 13.97 11.15
CA LEU A 43 -12.11 14.11 10.35
C LEU A 43 -12.18 13.24 9.10
N GLY A 44 -11.85 13.80 7.93
CA GLY A 44 -11.64 13.03 6.72
C GLY A 44 -10.28 12.34 6.70
N VAL A 45 -10.21 11.14 6.12
CA VAL A 45 -8.96 10.40 5.88
C VAL A 45 -8.70 10.32 4.38
N VAL A 46 -7.50 10.73 3.96
CA VAL A 46 -7.04 10.60 2.56
C VAL A 46 -5.93 9.57 2.51
N LEU A 47 -6.07 8.60 1.60
CA LEU A 47 -5.07 7.56 1.40
C LEU A 47 -4.12 7.93 0.26
N ASP A 48 -2.84 8.03 0.59
CA ASP A 48 -1.76 8.12 -0.40
C ASP A 48 -1.54 6.75 -1.08
N VAL A 49 -1.68 6.70 -2.40
CA VAL A 49 -1.63 5.48 -3.22
C VAL A 49 -0.55 5.58 -4.29
N VAL A 50 0.14 4.46 -4.55
CA VAL A 50 1.24 4.37 -5.52
C VAL A 50 0.80 3.50 -6.69
N HIS A 51 0.45 4.13 -7.81
CA HIS A 51 0.04 3.44 -9.05
C HIS A 51 1.07 3.57 -10.19
N ASN A 52 2.21 4.21 -9.93
CA ASN A 52 3.22 4.50 -10.94
C ASN A 52 4.41 3.50 -10.94
N HIS A 53 4.61 2.73 -9.86
CA HIS A 53 5.63 1.69 -9.78
C HIS A 53 5.29 0.64 -8.71
N PHE A 54 6.13 -0.39 -8.62
CA PHE A 54 6.15 -1.37 -7.52
C PHE A 54 7.52 -1.38 -6.85
N GLY A 55 7.56 -1.74 -5.57
CA GLY A 55 8.82 -1.95 -4.85
C GLY A 55 9.69 -3.05 -5.48
N PRO A 56 11.01 -3.03 -5.21
CA PRO A 56 11.97 -3.94 -5.83
C PRO A 56 11.90 -5.38 -5.31
N SER A 57 11.15 -5.64 -4.23
CA SER A 57 11.09 -6.95 -3.58
C SER A 57 9.65 -7.40 -3.34
N GLY A 58 9.35 -8.65 -3.71
CA GLY A 58 8.03 -9.27 -3.50
C GLY A 58 7.00 -9.00 -4.59
N ASN A 59 7.36 -8.34 -5.69
CA ASN A 59 6.50 -8.19 -6.85
C ASN A 59 6.57 -9.42 -7.76
N TYR A 60 5.47 -10.17 -7.87
CA TYR A 60 5.36 -11.37 -8.72
C TYR A 60 4.52 -11.14 -9.99
N LEU A 61 3.99 -9.94 -10.22
CA LEU A 61 3.15 -9.64 -11.37
C LEU A 61 3.80 -9.97 -12.74
N PRO A 62 5.12 -9.78 -12.96
CA PRO A 62 5.75 -10.13 -14.23
C PRO A 62 5.64 -11.62 -14.60
N LEU A 63 5.40 -12.52 -13.63
CA LEU A 63 5.19 -13.94 -13.88
C LEU A 63 3.81 -14.24 -14.50
N PHE A 64 2.86 -13.31 -14.40
CA PHE A 64 1.47 -13.50 -14.82
C PHE A 64 1.06 -12.62 -16.00
N GLY A 65 1.89 -11.65 -16.38
CA GLY A 65 1.64 -10.84 -17.57
C GLY A 65 2.37 -9.49 -17.58
N PRO A 66 2.22 -8.72 -18.67
CA PRO A 66 2.86 -7.42 -18.83
C PRO A 66 2.06 -6.31 -18.13
N TYR A 67 2.13 -6.26 -16.80
CA TYR A 67 1.48 -5.21 -16.00
C TYR A 67 2.23 -3.87 -16.04
N LEU A 68 3.50 -3.87 -16.42
CA LEU A 68 4.36 -2.69 -16.50
C LEU A 68 4.68 -2.34 -17.96
N THR A 69 5.01 -1.07 -18.19
CA THR A 69 5.40 -0.54 -19.50
C THR A 69 6.56 0.43 -19.36
N ASP A 70 7.43 0.46 -20.37
CA ASP A 70 8.57 1.38 -20.43
C ASP A 70 8.20 2.78 -20.95
N ARG A 71 6.91 3.08 -21.14
CA ARG A 71 6.44 4.35 -21.72
C ARG A 71 6.70 5.57 -20.82
N HIS A 72 6.83 5.35 -19.52
CA HIS A 72 6.86 6.41 -18.49
C HIS A 72 8.07 6.31 -17.56
N SER A 73 9.14 5.66 -18.04
CA SER A 73 10.42 5.45 -17.34
C SER A 73 11.32 6.67 -17.39
#